data_AF-A0A348MT85-F1
#
_entry.id   AF-A0A348MT85-F1
#
_cell.length_a   1.000
_cell.length_b   1.000
_cell.length_c   1.000
_cell.angle_alpha   90.00
_cell.angle_beta   90.00
_cell.angle_gamma   90.00
#
_symmetry.space_group_name_H-M   'P 1'
#
loop_
_entity.id
_entity.type
_entity.pdbx_description
1 polymer ?
#
loop_
_entity_poly.entity_id
_entity_poly.type
_entity_poly.pdbx_seq_one_letter_code
_entity_poly.pdbx_strand_id
1 'polypeptide(L)' 'SSDLIENHKHKLPEGDILTGVQGMFANRMQKLRDRLGYDIYVNEAELDRTADEFVVLVRACHDDVKTRLNYS' A
#
# COMPACT_ATOMS: atom_id res chain seq x y z
N SER A 1 4.52 21.04 -5.23
CA SER A 1 4.02 19.67 -5.00
C SER A 1 3.59 19.57 -3.54
N SER A 2 2.35 19.97 -3.21
CA SER A 2 1.83 20.10 -1.83
C SER A 2 0.82 18.99 -1.47
N ASP A 3 0.21 18.36 -2.48
CA ASP A 3 -0.91 17.41 -2.36
C ASP A 3 -0.65 16.10 -1.61
N LEU A 4 0.61 15.78 -1.29
CA LEU A 4 0.97 14.58 -0.53
C LEU A 4 0.86 14.78 0.98
N ILE A 5 0.92 16.02 1.47
CA ILE A 5 0.93 16.33 2.90
C ILE A 5 -0.48 16.68 3.41
N GLU A 6 -1.40 17.16 2.57
CA GLU A 6 -2.59 17.85 3.08
C GLU A 6 -3.68 16.95 3.70
N ASN A 7 -3.75 15.66 3.34
CA ASN A 7 -4.82 14.77 3.82
C ASN A 7 -4.33 13.72 4.82
N HIS A 8 -4.10 14.18 6.05
CA HIS A 8 -3.75 13.32 7.18
C HIS A 8 -4.93 12.50 7.70
N LYS A 9 -6.16 12.78 7.24
CA LYS A 9 -7.37 12.08 7.65
C LYS A 9 -7.97 11.33 6.48
N HIS A 10 -8.36 10.08 6.71
CA HIS A 10 -9.08 9.27 5.75
C HIS A 10 -10.23 8.55 6.46
N LYS A 11 -11.44 8.62 5.91
CA LYS A 11 -12.62 7.97 6.48
C LYS A 11 -12.83 6.61 5.82
N LEU A 12 -12.81 5.56 6.61
CA LEU A 12 -13.11 4.20 6.17
C LEU A 12 -14.62 4.01 5.93
N PRO A 13 -15.03 3.04 5.10
CA PRO A 13 -16.45 2.77 4.81
C PRO A 13 -17.31 2.56 6.06
N GLU A 14 -16.76 1.89 7.07
CA GLU A 14 -17.37 1.61 8.37
C GLU A 14 -17.53 2.87 9.26
N GLY A 15 -16.91 3.99 8.90
CA GLY A 15 -17.05 5.28 9.56
C GLY A 15 -15.82 5.73 10.34
N ASP A 16 -14.88 4.83 10.61
CA ASP A 16 -13.64 5.11 11.34
C ASP A 16 -12.74 6.11 10.60
N ILE A 17 -12.02 6.93 11.35
CA ILE A 17 -11.13 7.96 10.80
C ILE A 17 -9.67 7.56 11.06
N LEU A 18 -8.98 7.14 10.01
CA LEU A 18 -7.53 6.98 10.01
C LEU A 18 -6.87 8.36 10.05
N THR A 19 -5.87 8.51 10.91
CA THR A 19 -5.11 9.76 11.04
C THR A 19 -3.61 9.55 10.81
N GLY A 20 -2.84 10.63 10.65
CA GLY A 20 -1.40 10.58 10.50
C GLY A 20 -0.95 9.79 9.27
N VAL A 21 0.08 8.96 9.42
CA VAL A 21 0.69 8.18 8.32
C VAL A 21 -0.33 7.22 7.69
N GLN A 22 -1.18 6.58 8.49
CA GLN A 22 -2.22 5.68 7.99
C GLN A 22 -3.24 6.43 7.14
N GLY A 23 -3.68 7.61 7.58
CA GLY A 23 -4.60 8.45 6.82
C GLY A 23 -3.96 8.92 5.50
N MET A 24 -2.71 9.38 5.54
CA MET A 24 -1.97 9.77 4.33
C MET A 24 -1.83 8.59 3.35
N PHE A 25 -1.49 7.41 3.86
CA PHE A 25 -1.34 6.21 3.04
C PHE A 25 -2.66 5.79 2.39
N ALA A 26 -3.76 5.75 3.15
CA ALA A 26 -5.08 5.43 2.62
C ALA A 26 -5.52 6.43 1.54
N ASN A 27 -5.28 7.72 1.72
CA ASN A 27 -5.56 8.73 0.71
C ASN A 27 -4.70 8.54 -0.56
N ARG A 28 -3.44 8.14 -0.41
CA ARG A 28 -2.57 7.81 -1.55
C ARG A 28 -3.09 6.59 -2.31
N MET A 29 -3.46 5.53 -1.59
CA MET A 29 -4.03 4.33 -2.22
C MET A 29 -5.30 4.65 -2.99
N GLN A 30 -6.22 5.43 -2.39
CA GLN A 30 -7.45 5.83 -3.08
C GLN A 30 -7.16 6.60 -4.38
N LYS A 31 -6.26 7.60 -4.33
CA LYS A 31 -5.86 8.36 -5.52
C LYS A 31 -5.25 7.47 -6.62
N LEU A 32 -4.49 6.44 -6.24
CA LEU A 32 -3.91 5.49 -7.20
C LEU A 32 -4.99 4.56 -7.77
N ARG A 33 -5.92 4.10 -6.94
CA ARG A 33 -7.04 3.24 -7.35
C ARG A 33 -7.92 3.96 -8.36
N ASP A 34 -8.25 5.22 -8.10
CA ASP A 34 -9.09 6.04 -8.96
C ASP A 34 -8.44 6.33 -10.33
N ARG A 35 -7.11 6.41 -10.39
CA ARG A 35 -6.37 6.79 -11.61
C ARG A 35 -5.84 5.62 -12.42
N LEU A 36 -5.38 4.57 -11.75
CA LEU A 36 -4.63 3.46 -12.34
C LEU A 36 -5.26 2.10 -12.05
N GLY A 37 -6.25 2.02 -11.15
CA GLY A 37 -6.84 0.76 -10.71
C GLY A 37 -5.99 -0.03 -9.71
N TYR A 38 -4.92 0.55 -9.16
CA TYR A 38 -4.02 -0.09 -8.20
C TYR A 38 -3.97 0.64 -6.87
N ASP A 39 -3.77 -0.08 -5.78
CA ASP A 39 -3.56 0.52 -4.45
C ASP A 39 -2.15 1.05 -4.25
N ILE A 40 -1.17 0.38 -4.83
CA ILE A 40 0.24 0.72 -4.70
C ILE A 40 0.85 0.72 -6.09
N TYR A 41 1.68 1.72 -6.35
CA TYR A 41 2.54 1.80 -7.53
C TYR A 41 3.99 1.90 -7.05
N VAL A 42 4.83 1.00 -7.56
CA VAL A 42 6.28 0.99 -7.32
C VAL A 42 6.97 1.12 -8.67
N ASN A 43 7.88 2.08 -8.79
CA ASN A 43 8.68 2.23 -10.00
C ASN A 43 9.80 1.18 -9.98
N GLU A 44 10.03 0.49 -11.09
CA GLU A 44 11.10 -0.51 -11.23
C GLU A 44 12.49 0.08 -10.93
N ALA A 45 12.73 1.35 -11.25
CA ALA A 45 13.99 2.03 -10.95
C ALA A 45 14.28 2.17 -9.44
N GLU A 46 13.26 2.01 -8.59
CA GLU A 46 13.40 2.03 -7.12
C GLU A 46 13.67 0.63 -6.54
N LEU A 47 13.65 -0.42 -7.37
CA LEU A 47 13.89 -1.79 -6.93
C LEU A 47 15.39 -2.09 -6.92
N ASP A 48 15.83 -2.87 -5.92
CA ASP A 48 17.18 -3.42 -5.81
C ASP A 48 17.39 -4.67 -6.69
N ARG A 49 16.37 -5.06 -7.45
CA ARG A 49 16.26 -6.29 -8.25
C ARG A 49 15.30 -6.06 -9.42
N THR A 50 15.21 -7.04 -10.32
CA THR A 50 14.24 -6.99 -11.43
C THR A 50 12.80 -7.02 -10.92
N ALA A 51 11.86 -6.48 -11.71
CA ALA A 51 10.44 -6.54 -11.36
C ALA A 51 9.94 -7.98 -11.11
N ASP A 52 10.41 -8.95 -11.90
CA ASP A 52 10.03 -10.36 -11.76
C ASP A 52 10.52 -10.97 -10.44
N GLU A 53 11.79 -10.73 -10.08
CA GLU A 53 12.35 -11.19 -8.79
C GLU A 53 11.64 -10.54 -7.60
N PHE A 54 11.26 -9.27 -7.73
CA PHE A 54 10.48 -8.58 -6.71
C PHE A 54 9.10 -9.20 -6.53
N VAL A 55 8.40 -9.52 -7.61
CA VAL A 55 7.09 -10.20 -7.55
C VAL A 55 7.20 -11.57 -6.89
N VAL A 56 8.25 -12.34 -7.20
CA VAL A 56 8.51 -13.64 -6.54
C VAL A 56 8.73 -13.45 -5.04
N LEU A 57 9.55 -12.46 -4.65
CA LEU A 57 9.81 -12.16 -3.24
C LEU A 57 8.53 -11.77 -2.49
N VAL A 58 7.73 -10.85 -3.03
CA VAL A 58 6.49 -10.39 -2.39
C VAL A 58 5.52 -11.55 -2.17
N ARG A 59 5.40 -12.48 -3.13
CA ARG A 59 4.56 -13.67 -2.98
C ARG A 59 5.06 -14.57 -1.84
N ALA A 60 6.36 -14.83 -1.77
CA ALA A 60 6.95 -15.62 -0.69
C ALA A 60 6.72 -14.97 0.68
N CYS A 61 6.89 -13.65 0.80
CA CYS A 61 6.61 -12.92 2.04
C CYS A 61 5.13 -13.01 2.44
N HIS A 62 4.21 -12.90 1.48
CA HIS A 62 2.76 -13.01 1.73
C HIS A 62 2.39 -14.39 2.25
N ASP A 63 2.94 -15.44 1.65
CA ASP A 63 2.70 -16.82 2.05
C ASP A 63 3.27 -17.10 3.46
N ASP A 64 4.44 -16.55 3.78
CA ASP A 64 5.01 -16.63 5.13
C ASP A 64 4.14 -15.92 6.19
N VAL A 65 3.65 -14.71 5.89
CA VAL A 65 2.73 -13.98 6.78
C VAL A 65 1.45 -14.78 7.02
N LYS A 66 0.83 -15.30 5.97
CA LYS A 66 -0.37 -16.15 6.07
C LYS A 66 -0.10 -17.38 6.91
N THR A 67 1.01 -18.06 6.67
CA THR A 67 1.40 -19.26 7.41
C THR A 67 1.51 -18.95 8.90
N ARG A 68 2.20 -17.87 9.29
CA ARG A 68 2.34 -17.45 10.69
C ARG A 68 1.00 -17.10 11.35
N LEU A 69 0.09 -16.44 10.63
CA LEU A 69 -1.25 -16.12 11.15
C LEU A 69 -2.13 -17.36 11.32
N ASN A 70 -1.99 -18.36 10.46
CA ASN A 70 -2.76 -19.60 10.56
C ASN A 70 -2.31 -20.51 11.72
N TYR A 71 -1.11 -20.28 12.26
CA TYR A 71 -0.56 -20.98 13.43
C TYR A 71 -0.62 -20.14 14.72
N SER A 72 -1.30 -18.99 14.70
CA SER A 72 -1.50 -18.13 15.87
C SER A 72 -2.95 -18.13 16.33
#